data_AF-A0A7V2Z0G1-F1
#
_entry.id   AF-A0A7V2Z0G1-F1
#
_cell.length_a   1.000
_cell.length_b   1.000
_cell.length_c   1.000
_cell.angle_alpha   90.00
_cell.angle_beta   90.00
_cell.angle_gamma   90.00
#
_symmetry.space_group_name_H-M   'P 1'
#
loop_
_entity.id
_entity.type
_entity.pdbx_description
1 polymer ?
#
loop_
_entity_poly.entity_id
_entity_poly.type
_entity_poly.pdbx_seq_one_letter_code
_entity_poly.pdbx_strand_id
1 'polypeptide(L)'
;EQLGINVETDLQTWDDFVRVGRQVTRDLDGDGIIDRYMMDLPSDGSYGIEILLLQRGINFFDAQGRLIMDAPDVRQAVCDTIMWYLRQTRGKDRISFPCGAGQPLSKAMIDGLCLFYFTPDWRTKIFEMDVPVLAGKMGLMPLPAWERGGRRTSVWGGTGIAIPKASASPELAWEWIKFLYLSKKDLGERFAQTNIIPPLREAWDLPQIQAPDRFFSNQRIGRLMAELAPQAPPRYVTPYTSQAGTKLNEVFLNAALRYESSGERGIEDYIRSEYQKAADYMRRVVDRNAFFKDSSNKSGGGEGRAKEARP
;
A
#
# COMPACT_ATOMS: atom_id res chain seq x y z
N GLU A 1 -24.27 5.55 -5.98
CA GLU A 1 -25.69 6.00 -5.97
C GLU A 1 -26.56 5.28 -6.97
N GLN A 2 -26.34 5.40 -8.29
CA GLN A 2 -27.21 4.78 -9.32
C GLN A 2 -27.40 3.27 -9.16
N LEU A 3 -26.38 2.56 -8.66
CA LEU A 3 -26.42 1.12 -8.41
C LEU A 3 -27.05 0.75 -7.05
N GLY A 4 -27.52 1.72 -6.26
CA GLY A 4 -28.06 1.48 -4.92
C GLY A 4 -27.04 1.04 -3.86
N ILE A 5 -25.74 1.06 -4.18
CA ILE A 5 -24.66 0.64 -3.28
C ILE A 5 -24.34 1.76 -2.29
N ASN A 6 -24.41 1.46 -0.99
CA ASN A 6 -23.89 2.30 0.07
C ASN A 6 -22.50 1.79 0.49
N VAL A 7 -21.47 2.59 0.21
CA VAL A 7 -20.06 2.21 0.43
C VAL A 7 -19.69 2.03 1.92
N GLU A 8 -20.46 2.63 2.85
CA GLU A 8 -20.20 2.53 4.28
C GLU A 8 -20.75 1.23 4.89
N THR A 9 -21.88 0.75 4.37
CA THR A 9 -22.57 -0.44 4.89
C THR A 9 -22.29 -1.69 4.07
N ASP A 10 -22.15 -1.56 2.76
CA ASP A 10 -22.19 -2.70 1.84
C ASP A 10 -20.80 -3.19 1.44
N LEU A 11 -19.74 -2.42 1.74
CA LEU A 11 -18.35 -2.66 1.30
C LEU A 11 -17.35 -2.73 2.47
N GLN A 12 -17.78 -3.24 3.62
CA GLN A 12 -16.96 -3.22 4.83
C GLN A 12 -15.78 -4.19 4.80
N THR A 13 -15.92 -5.31 4.09
CA THR A 13 -14.88 -6.34 3.95
C THR A 13 -14.52 -6.60 2.49
N TRP A 14 -13.35 -7.18 2.22
CA TRP A 14 -12.99 -7.59 0.85
C TRP A 14 -13.95 -8.65 0.30
N ASP A 15 -14.55 -9.49 1.13
CA ASP A 15 -15.59 -10.43 0.71
C ASP A 15 -16.89 -9.71 0.32
N ASP A 16 -17.31 -8.71 1.10
CA ASP A 16 -18.42 -7.83 0.74
C ASP A 16 -18.15 -7.09 -0.56
N PHE A 17 -16.94 -6.56 -0.71
CA PHE A 17 -16.48 -5.85 -1.89
C PHE A 17 -16.50 -6.74 -3.14
N VAL A 18 -16.03 -7.98 -3.04
CA VAL A 18 -16.08 -8.96 -4.14
C VAL A 18 -17.51 -9.36 -4.47
N ARG A 19 -18.35 -9.61 -3.46
CA ARG A 19 -19.77 -9.97 -3.64
C ARG A 19 -20.52 -8.87 -4.40
N VAL A 20 -20.38 -7.61 -3.97
CA VAL A 20 -20.98 -6.46 -4.66
C VAL A 20 -20.30 -6.26 -6.01
N GLY A 21 -18.97 -6.41 -6.08
CA GLY A 21 -18.19 -6.24 -7.29
C GLY A 21 -18.59 -7.17 -8.43
N ARG A 22 -19.01 -8.40 -8.12
CA ARG A 22 -19.58 -9.34 -9.11
C ARG A 22 -20.92 -8.85 -9.69
N GLN A 23 -21.69 -8.09 -8.92
CA GLN A 23 -22.91 -7.47 -9.44
C GLN A 23 -22.56 -6.23 -10.27
N VAL A 24 -21.57 -5.44 -9.86
CA VAL A 24 -21.12 -4.24 -10.59
C VAL A 24 -20.47 -4.60 -11.92
N THR A 25 -19.72 -5.70 -11.94
CA THR A 25 -18.95 -6.12 -13.11
C THR A 25 -19.85 -6.79 -14.13
N ARG A 26 -20.21 -6.06 -15.18
CA ARG A 26 -21.17 -6.54 -16.17
C ARG A 26 -20.99 -5.86 -17.54
N ASP A 27 -21.40 -6.61 -18.55
CA ASP A 27 -21.74 -6.12 -19.87
C ASP A 27 -23.11 -5.39 -19.76
N LEU A 28 -23.13 -4.12 -20.17
CA LEU A 28 -24.29 -3.23 -20.03
C LEU A 28 -25.11 -3.14 -21.32
N ASP A 29 -24.51 -3.39 -22.48
CA ASP A 29 -25.17 -3.26 -23.77
C ASP A 29 -25.44 -4.60 -24.48
N GLY A 30 -24.89 -5.69 -23.95
CA GLY A 30 -25.11 -7.06 -24.40
C GLY A 30 -24.20 -7.48 -25.56
N ASP A 31 -23.12 -6.75 -25.85
CA ASP A 31 -22.20 -7.05 -26.94
C ASP A 31 -21.19 -8.19 -26.63
N GLY A 32 -21.18 -8.69 -25.40
CA GLY A 32 -20.28 -9.73 -24.90
C GLY A 32 -18.96 -9.21 -24.32
N ILE A 33 -18.77 -7.88 -24.25
CA ILE A 33 -17.63 -7.20 -23.65
C ILE A 33 -18.09 -6.58 -22.33
N ILE A 34 -17.29 -6.72 -21.28
CA ILE A 34 -17.61 -6.10 -19.99
C ILE A 34 -17.30 -4.60 -20.06
N ASP A 35 -18.32 -3.77 -19.92
CA ASP A 35 -18.23 -2.29 -19.94
C ASP A 35 -17.79 -1.69 -18.61
N ARG A 36 -18.03 -2.40 -17.51
CA ARG A 36 -17.79 -1.91 -16.17
C ARG A 36 -17.22 -2.98 -15.29
N TYR A 37 -16.23 -2.60 -14.51
CA TYR A 37 -15.57 -3.40 -13.49
C TYR A 37 -15.69 -2.70 -12.14
N MET A 38 -15.60 -3.48 -11.07
CA MET A 38 -15.61 -2.92 -9.72
C MET A 38 -14.37 -2.05 -9.49
N MET A 39 -13.17 -2.54 -9.82
CA MET A 39 -11.93 -1.85 -9.43
C MET A 39 -10.80 -1.90 -10.46
N ASP A 40 -9.97 -0.86 -10.45
CA ASP A 40 -8.64 -0.90 -11.05
C ASP A 40 -7.73 -1.82 -10.22
N LEU A 41 -7.08 -2.78 -10.88
CA LEU A 41 -6.08 -3.64 -10.25
C LEU A 41 -5.01 -4.06 -11.28
N PRO A 42 -3.72 -3.76 -11.02
CA PRO A 42 -2.64 -4.13 -11.94
C PRO A 42 -2.56 -5.62 -12.21
N SER A 43 -2.43 -6.02 -13.48
CA SER A 43 -2.34 -7.45 -13.83
C SER A 43 -1.01 -8.08 -13.41
N ASP A 44 0.01 -7.27 -13.13
CA ASP A 44 1.35 -7.69 -12.75
C ASP A 44 1.57 -7.74 -11.23
N GLY A 45 0.55 -7.48 -10.42
CA GLY A 45 0.62 -7.51 -8.96
C GLY A 45 1.16 -6.21 -8.38
N SER A 46 2.35 -5.79 -8.82
CA SER A 46 3.05 -4.52 -8.56
C SER A 46 2.68 -3.83 -7.23
N TYR A 47 2.19 -2.59 -7.25
CA TYR A 47 1.85 -1.85 -6.04
C TYR A 47 0.60 -2.44 -5.35
N GLY A 48 -0.29 -3.09 -6.09
CA GLY A 48 -1.53 -3.63 -5.56
C GLY A 48 -1.30 -4.75 -4.54
N ILE A 49 -0.39 -5.68 -4.83
CA ILE A 49 -0.10 -6.79 -3.92
C ILE A 49 0.57 -6.28 -2.64
N GLU A 50 1.44 -5.29 -2.75
CA GLU A 50 2.09 -4.66 -1.60
C GLU A 50 1.07 -3.94 -0.69
N ILE A 51 0.16 -3.16 -1.26
CA ILE A 51 -0.91 -2.50 -0.51
C ILE A 51 -1.74 -3.51 0.29
N LEU A 52 -2.13 -4.61 -0.35
CA LEU A 52 -2.96 -5.64 0.28
C LEU A 52 -2.22 -6.40 1.40
N LEU A 53 -0.93 -6.69 1.21
CA LEU A 53 -0.09 -7.32 2.23
C LEU A 53 0.16 -6.40 3.42
N LEU A 54 0.51 -5.14 3.17
CA LEU A 54 0.72 -4.16 4.23
C LEU A 54 -0.57 -3.91 5.02
N GLN A 55 -1.73 -3.91 4.37
CA GLN A 55 -3.02 -3.81 5.07
C GLN A 55 -3.19 -4.94 6.10
N ARG A 56 -2.74 -6.16 5.78
CA ARG A 56 -2.71 -7.32 6.67
C ARG A 56 -1.60 -7.25 7.72
N GLY A 57 -0.76 -6.22 7.71
CA GLY A 57 0.40 -6.07 8.58
C GLY A 57 1.61 -6.89 8.14
N ILE A 58 1.58 -7.49 6.94
CA ILE A 58 2.62 -8.39 6.47
C ILE A 58 3.83 -7.59 5.98
N ASN A 59 4.95 -7.83 6.64
CA ASN A 59 6.26 -7.32 6.28
C ASN A 59 7.20 -8.48 5.96
N PHE A 60 8.27 -8.20 5.22
CA PHE A 60 9.35 -9.17 4.96
C PHE A 60 10.53 -9.05 5.91
N PHE A 61 10.57 -7.94 6.65
CA PHE A 61 11.53 -7.70 7.71
C PHE A 61 10.76 -7.30 8.98
N ASP A 62 11.31 -7.62 10.14
CA ASP A 62 10.76 -7.13 11.41
C ASP A 62 11.31 -5.75 11.79
N ALA A 63 10.89 -5.23 12.95
CA ALA A 63 11.34 -3.94 13.48
C ALA A 63 12.85 -3.86 13.76
N GLN A 64 13.54 -5.00 13.85
CA GLN A 64 14.99 -5.09 14.04
C GLN A 64 15.72 -5.27 12.70
N GLY A 65 14.99 -5.30 11.57
CA GLY A 65 15.55 -5.50 10.24
C GLY A 65 15.91 -6.95 9.94
N ARG A 66 15.46 -7.92 10.74
CA ARG A 66 15.69 -9.34 10.48
C ARG A 66 14.70 -9.83 9.42
N LEU A 67 15.17 -10.68 8.51
CA LEU A 67 14.32 -11.28 7.48
C LEU A 67 13.31 -12.26 8.12
N ILE A 68 12.02 -12.10 7.78
CA ILE A 68 10.92 -12.91 8.31
C ILE A 68 10.05 -13.55 7.21
N MET A 69 10.52 -13.55 5.96
CA MET A 69 9.78 -14.15 4.83
C MET A 69 9.40 -15.62 5.05
N ASP A 70 10.16 -16.37 5.85
CA ASP A 70 9.90 -17.79 6.12
C ASP A 70 8.96 -18.04 7.30
N ALA A 71 8.58 -17.00 8.04
CA ALA A 71 7.70 -17.15 9.17
C ALA A 71 6.36 -17.76 8.69
N PRO A 72 5.82 -18.80 9.39
CA PRO A 72 4.65 -19.53 8.90
C PRO A 72 3.43 -18.63 8.61
N ASP A 73 3.20 -17.62 9.45
CA ASP A 73 2.14 -16.63 9.32
C ASP A 73 2.36 -15.71 8.10
N VAL A 74 3.60 -15.26 7.87
CA VAL A 74 3.97 -14.46 6.69
C VAL A 74 3.75 -15.26 5.41
N ARG A 75 4.24 -16.51 5.35
CA ARG A 75 4.07 -17.41 4.20
C ARG A 75 2.61 -17.66 3.89
N GLN A 76 1.81 -17.93 4.91
CA GLN A 76 0.38 -18.17 4.77
C GLN A 76 -0.33 -16.93 4.21
N ALA A 77 -0.11 -15.77 4.84
CA ALA A 77 -0.77 -14.54 4.43
C ALA A 77 -0.36 -14.08 3.02
N VAL A 78 0.89 -14.29 2.61
CA VAL A 78 1.33 -14.05 1.23
C VAL A 78 0.59 -14.97 0.26
N CYS A 79 0.51 -16.26 0.56
CA CYS A 79 -0.22 -17.22 -0.27
C CYS A 79 -1.68 -16.82 -0.43
N ASP A 80 -2.38 -16.52 0.67
CA ASP A 80 -3.79 -16.13 0.66
C ASP A 80 -4.04 -14.85 -0.13
N THR A 81 -3.13 -13.88 0.01
CA THR A 81 -3.24 -12.58 -0.68
C THR A 81 -3.01 -12.74 -2.18
N ILE A 82 -2.02 -13.53 -2.60
CA ILE A 82 -1.80 -13.87 -4.02
C ILE A 82 -3.01 -14.62 -4.57
N MET A 83 -3.54 -15.60 -3.85
CA MET A 83 -4.72 -16.35 -4.26
C MET A 83 -5.95 -15.45 -4.49
N TRP A 84 -6.23 -14.55 -3.54
CA TRP A 84 -7.30 -13.58 -3.67
C TRP A 84 -7.10 -12.68 -4.91
N TYR A 85 -5.87 -12.21 -5.12
CA TYR A 85 -5.51 -11.32 -6.23
C TYR A 85 -5.67 -12.00 -7.60
N LEU A 86 -5.19 -13.24 -7.72
CA LEU A 86 -5.32 -14.02 -8.96
C LEU A 86 -6.78 -14.27 -9.32
N ARG A 87 -7.63 -14.58 -8.32
CA ARG A 87 -9.08 -14.69 -8.53
C ARG A 87 -9.69 -13.38 -9.04
N GLN A 88 -9.27 -12.24 -8.49
CA GLN A 88 -9.85 -10.94 -8.86
C GLN A 88 -9.36 -10.40 -10.20
N THR A 89 -8.23 -10.89 -10.72
CA THR A 89 -7.64 -10.44 -11.99
C THR A 89 -7.80 -11.44 -13.15
N ARG A 90 -7.86 -12.74 -12.84
CA ARG A 90 -7.83 -13.84 -13.83
C ARG A 90 -8.96 -14.86 -13.66
N GLY A 91 -9.70 -14.79 -12.54
CA GLY A 91 -10.89 -15.61 -12.36
C GLY A 91 -11.94 -15.33 -13.44
N LYS A 92 -12.80 -16.33 -13.71
CA LYS A 92 -13.94 -16.16 -14.62
C LYS A 92 -14.89 -15.05 -14.16
N ASP A 93 -15.08 -14.96 -12.84
CA ASP A 93 -15.93 -13.95 -12.18
C ASP A 93 -15.07 -12.80 -11.60
N ARG A 94 -13.96 -12.48 -12.27
CA ARG A 94 -13.08 -11.38 -11.87
C ARG A 94 -13.84 -10.06 -11.82
N ILE A 95 -13.47 -9.21 -10.88
CA ILE A 95 -14.12 -7.89 -10.70
C ILE A 95 -13.24 -6.71 -11.09
N SER A 96 -12.00 -6.98 -11.51
CA SER A 96 -11.02 -5.93 -11.79
C SER A 96 -10.61 -5.82 -13.26
N PHE A 97 -10.17 -4.63 -13.63
CA PHE A 97 -9.51 -4.35 -14.90
C PHE A 97 -8.22 -3.56 -14.66
N PRO A 98 -7.10 -3.85 -15.37
CA PRO A 98 -5.87 -3.08 -15.23
C PRO A 98 -5.96 -1.78 -16.04
N CYS A 99 -6.39 -0.67 -15.42
CA CYS A 99 -6.59 0.60 -16.13
C CYS A 99 -5.27 1.28 -16.56
N GLY A 100 -4.14 0.83 -16.03
CA GLY A 100 -2.82 1.39 -16.33
C GLY A 100 -2.57 2.70 -15.58
N ALA A 101 -1.83 3.62 -16.21
CA ALA A 101 -1.45 4.90 -15.62
C ALA A 101 -1.51 6.03 -16.67
N GLY A 102 -1.58 7.28 -16.22
CA GLY A 102 -1.68 8.44 -17.10
C GLY A 102 -2.97 8.43 -17.92
N GLN A 103 -2.89 8.79 -19.20
CA GLN A 103 -4.05 8.96 -20.07
C GLN A 103 -4.98 7.71 -20.16
N PRO A 104 -4.47 6.47 -20.27
CA PRO A 104 -5.31 5.27 -20.15
C PRO A 104 -6.15 5.21 -18.87
N LEU A 105 -5.56 5.52 -17.71
CA LEU A 105 -6.27 5.54 -16.44
C LEU A 105 -7.31 6.66 -16.42
N SER A 106 -6.94 7.86 -16.84
CA SER A 106 -7.87 9.00 -16.91
C SER A 106 -9.08 8.69 -17.78
N LYS A 107 -8.86 8.05 -18.94
CA LYS A 107 -9.95 7.60 -19.82
C LYS A 107 -10.82 6.56 -19.14
N ALA A 108 -10.23 5.54 -18.52
CA ALA A 108 -10.99 4.51 -17.80
C ALA A 108 -11.85 5.09 -16.66
N MET A 109 -11.36 6.12 -15.97
CA MET A 109 -12.12 6.85 -14.95
C MET A 109 -13.28 7.65 -15.56
N ILE A 110 -13.02 8.41 -16.63
CA ILE A 110 -14.02 9.25 -17.28
C ILE A 110 -15.15 8.40 -17.89
N ASP A 111 -14.78 7.30 -18.53
CA ASP A 111 -15.73 6.38 -19.16
C ASP A 111 -16.48 5.51 -18.13
N GLY A 112 -16.03 5.50 -16.86
CA GLY A 112 -16.63 4.68 -15.81
C GLY A 112 -16.34 3.18 -15.96
N LEU A 113 -15.24 2.84 -16.63
CA LEU A 113 -14.79 1.45 -16.83
C LEU A 113 -14.47 0.76 -15.51
N CYS A 114 -13.90 1.49 -14.54
CA CYS A 114 -13.73 1.03 -13.16
C CYS A 114 -14.37 2.04 -12.21
N LEU A 115 -14.90 1.56 -11.08
CA LEU A 115 -15.54 2.45 -10.09
C LEU A 115 -14.64 2.76 -8.89
N PHE A 116 -13.71 1.86 -8.55
CA PHE A 116 -12.85 1.98 -7.38
C PHE A 116 -11.36 1.94 -7.75
N TYR A 117 -10.56 2.76 -7.08
CA TYR A 117 -9.14 2.93 -7.32
C TYR A 117 -8.41 3.00 -5.98
N PHE A 118 -7.23 2.38 -5.87
CA PHE A 118 -6.37 2.59 -4.70
C PHE A 118 -5.82 4.01 -4.72
N THR A 119 -6.17 4.81 -3.71
CA THR A 119 -5.87 6.24 -3.70
C THR A 119 -5.22 6.65 -2.37
N PRO A 120 -3.87 6.63 -2.27
CA PRO A 120 -3.16 7.30 -1.20
C PRO A 120 -3.35 8.82 -1.33
N ASP A 121 -3.03 9.56 -0.27
CA ASP A 121 -3.28 10.99 -0.15
C ASP A 121 -2.78 11.81 -1.35
N TRP A 122 -1.53 11.65 -1.75
CA TRP A 122 -0.93 12.34 -2.90
C TRP A 122 -1.65 12.05 -4.23
N ARG A 123 -2.28 10.89 -4.39
CA ARG A 123 -2.97 10.51 -5.63
C ARG A 123 -4.31 11.21 -5.78
N THR A 124 -4.92 11.64 -4.67
CA THR A 124 -6.18 12.41 -4.70
C THR A 124 -6.03 13.70 -5.51
N LYS A 125 -4.93 14.44 -5.31
CA LYS A 125 -4.65 15.67 -6.06
C LYS A 125 -4.34 15.41 -7.52
N ILE A 126 -3.66 14.30 -7.82
CA ILE A 126 -3.42 13.87 -9.21
C ILE A 126 -4.75 13.66 -9.92
N PHE A 127 -5.73 13.01 -9.29
CA PHE A 127 -7.05 12.80 -9.90
C PHE A 127 -7.81 14.11 -10.14
N GLU A 128 -7.73 15.07 -9.23
CA GLU A 128 -8.29 16.41 -9.46
C GLU A 128 -7.73 17.08 -10.73
N MET A 129 -6.43 16.95 -10.96
CA MET A 129 -5.74 17.55 -12.10
C MET A 129 -5.98 16.79 -13.40
N ASP A 130 -5.96 15.46 -13.35
CA ASP A 130 -5.98 14.61 -14.54
C ASP A 130 -7.41 14.38 -15.08
N VAL A 131 -8.41 14.37 -14.21
CA VAL A 131 -9.82 14.11 -14.58
C VAL A 131 -10.80 15.13 -13.96
N PRO A 132 -10.57 16.46 -14.09
CA PRO A 132 -11.38 17.50 -13.45
C PRO A 132 -12.86 17.44 -13.83
N VAL A 133 -13.20 16.84 -14.99
CA VAL A 133 -14.57 16.61 -15.44
C VAL A 133 -15.38 15.68 -14.50
N LEU A 134 -14.70 14.94 -13.62
CA LEU A 134 -15.33 14.11 -12.58
C LEU A 134 -15.58 14.84 -11.27
N ALA A 135 -15.35 16.16 -11.21
CA ALA A 135 -15.63 16.94 -10.01
C ALA A 135 -17.09 16.77 -9.55
N GLY A 136 -17.28 16.51 -8.25
CA GLY A 136 -18.59 16.25 -7.66
C GLY A 136 -19.17 14.86 -7.93
N LYS A 137 -18.42 13.97 -8.60
CA LYS A 137 -18.78 12.57 -8.84
C LYS A 137 -17.87 11.59 -8.11
N MET A 138 -16.70 12.05 -7.66
CA MET A 138 -15.73 11.24 -6.92
C MET A 138 -15.99 11.31 -5.43
N GLY A 139 -15.58 10.28 -4.71
CA GLY A 139 -15.59 10.22 -3.25
C GLY A 139 -14.48 9.29 -2.77
N LEU A 140 -14.13 9.41 -1.49
CA LEU A 140 -13.18 8.53 -0.83
C LEU A 140 -13.88 7.68 0.24
N MET A 141 -13.44 6.44 0.36
CA MET A 141 -13.81 5.56 1.46
C MET A 141 -12.56 4.87 2.02
N PRO A 142 -12.55 4.48 3.30
CA PRO A 142 -11.54 3.57 3.82
C PRO A 142 -11.52 2.26 3.03
N LEU A 143 -10.38 1.60 2.95
CA LEU A 143 -10.27 0.29 2.31
C LEU A 143 -11.26 -0.71 2.94
N PRO A 144 -11.82 -1.66 2.19
CA PRO A 144 -12.48 -2.82 2.77
C PRO A 144 -11.49 -3.56 3.67
N ALA A 145 -11.92 -4.04 4.84
CA ALA A 145 -11.06 -4.83 5.72
C ALA A 145 -10.97 -6.30 5.25
N TRP A 146 -9.91 -7.00 5.60
CA TRP A 146 -9.85 -8.46 5.39
C TRP A 146 -10.84 -9.22 6.27
N GLU A 147 -11.08 -8.70 7.47
CA GLU A 147 -12.04 -9.23 8.43
C GLU A 147 -12.85 -8.07 9.00
N ARG A 148 -14.11 -8.32 9.38
CA ARG A 148 -14.99 -7.29 9.94
C ARG A 148 -14.37 -6.66 11.19
N GLY A 149 -14.27 -5.33 11.20
CA GLY A 149 -13.60 -4.58 12.28
C GLY A 149 -12.07 -4.52 12.17
N GLY A 150 -11.47 -5.16 11.17
CA GLY A 150 -10.05 -5.10 10.89
C GLY A 150 -9.60 -3.77 10.26
N ARG A 151 -8.30 -3.68 9.97
CA ARG A 151 -7.67 -2.46 9.43
C ARG A 151 -8.26 -2.06 8.07
N ARG A 152 -8.68 -0.80 7.96
CA ARG A 152 -9.28 -0.20 6.75
C ARG A 152 -8.39 0.83 6.05
N THR A 153 -7.08 0.70 6.23
CA THR A 153 -6.06 1.54 5.59
C THR A 153 -4.80 0.72 5.32
N SER A 154 -3.93 1.23 4.46
CA SER A 154 -2.64 0.64 4.13
C SER A 154 -1.60 1.73 3.85
N VAL A 155 -0.42 1.36 3.36
CA VAL A 155 0.63 2.29 2.93
C VAL A 155 0.97 2.05 1.47
N TRP A 156 1.06 3.13 0.70
CA TRP A 156 1.66 3.11 -0.63
C TRP A 156 2.53 4.36 -0.82
N GLY A 157 3.83 4.13 -0.98
CA GLY A 157 4.81 5.22 -1.06
C GLY A 157 5.14 5.77 0.32
N GLY A 158 5.13 7.11 0.42
CA GLY A 158 5.67 7.85 1.54
C GLY A 158 7.13 8.24 1.29
N THR A 159 7.42 9.54 1.42
CA THR A 159 8.75 10.08 1.18
C THR A 159 9.36 10.55 2.49
N GLY A 160 10.52 10.01 2.82
CA GLY A 160 11.38 10.52 3.89
C GLY A 160 12.54 11.34 3.32
N ILE A 161 13.13 12.19 4.15
CA ILE A 161 14.39 12.88 3.83
C ILE A 161 15.47 12.33 4.74
N ALA A 162 16.61 11.95 4.16
CA ALA A 162 17.76 11.46 4.88
C ALA A 162 18.94 12.43 4.74
N ILE A 163 19.71 12.58 5.82
CA ILE A 163 20.98 13.30 5.80
C ILE A 163 22.10 12.27 5.54
N PRO A 164 22.87 12.40 4.45
CA PRO A 164 23.98 11.49 4.18
C PRO A 164 25.03 11.55 5.30
N LYS A 165 25.64 10.41 5.63
CA LYS A 165 26.74 10.33 6.63
C LYS A 165 27.94 11.23 6.26
N ALA A 166 28.13 11.51 4.98
CA ALA A 166 29.19 12.37 4.47
C ALA A 166 28.83 13.88 4.50
N SER A 167 27.68 14.27 5.04
CA SER A 167 27.29 15.68 5.15
C SER A 167 28.32 16.45 5.98
N ALA A 168 28.79 17.58 5.46
CA ALA A 168 29.70 18.47 6.17
C ALA A 168 28.99 19.27 7.30
N SER A 169 27.66 19.36 7.24
CA SER A 169 26.84 20.14 8.18
C SER A 169 25.52 19.42 8.50
N PRO A 170 25.55 18.25 9.18
CA PRO A 170 24.35 17.47 9.45
C PRO A 170 23.34 18.22 10.33
N GLU A 171 23.80 19.05 11.27
CA GLU A 171 22.92 19.85 12.13
C GLU A 171 22.17 20.92 11.34
N LEU A 172 22.85 21.64 10.44
CA LEU A 172 22.20 22.62 9.57
C LEU A 172 21.21 21.97 8.61
N ALA A 173 21.58 20.83 8.04
CA ALA A 173 20.66 20.05 7.19
C ALA A 173 19.42 19.62 7.99
N TRP A 174 19.58 19.25 9.26
CA TRP A 174 18.47 18.90 10.14
C TRP A 174 17.56 20.09 10.44
N GLU A 175 18.11 21.26 10.78
CA GLU A 175 17.33 22.48 10.96
C GLU A 175 16.57 22.87 9.68
N TRP A 176 17.20 22.72 8.51
CA TRP A 176 16.56 22.99 7.24
C TRP A 176 15.41 22.02 6.95
N ILE A 177 15.58 20.73 7.19
CA ILE A 177 14.51 19.72 7.04
C ILE A 177 13.33 20.05 7.96
N LYS A 178 13.59 20.39 9.23
CA LYS A 178 12.54 20.81 10.17
C LYS A 178 11.82 22.05 9.67
N PHE A 179 12.54 23.06 9.18
CA PHE A 179 11.93 24.24 8.59
C PHE A 179 11.01 23.89 7.42
N LEU A 180 11.46 23.02 6.51
CA LEU A 180 10.66 22.60 5.35
C LEU A 180 9.43 21.78 5.73
N TYR A 181 9.47 20.93 6.76
CA TYR A 181 8.39 19.97 7.05
C TYR A 181 7.52 20.28 8.26
N LEU A 182 7.99 21.10 9.19
CA LEU A 182 7.31 21.35 10.48
C LEU A 182 6.87 22.81 10.64
N SER A 183 7.08 23.66 9.64
CA SER A 183 6.60 25.04 9.62
C SER A 183 5.06 25.08 9.58
N LYS A 184 4.44 25.14 10.76
CA LYS A 184 2.97 25.13 10.93
C LYS A 184 2.23 26.13 10.04
N LYS A 185 2.83 27.30 9.79
CA LYS A 185 2.26 28.36 8.93
C LYS A 185 2.03 27.91 7.48
N ASP A 186 2.82 26.94 7.00
CA ASP A 186 2.80 26.51 5.59
C ASP A 186 2.04 25.19 5.39
N LEU A 187 1.73 24.46 6.48
CA LEU A 187 1.16 23.11 6.39
C LEU A 187 -0.28 23.10 5.85
N GLY A 188 -1.08 24.10 6.20
CA GLY A 188 -2.46 24.21 5.68
C GLY A 188 -2.48 24.49 4.17
N GLU A 189 -1.66 25.43 3.71
CA GLU A 189 -1.53 25.76 2.29
C GLU A 189 -0.94 24.59 1.49
N ARG A 190 0.08 23.92 2.05
CA ARG A 190 0.66 22.73 1.43
C ARG A 190 -0.38 21.63 1.25
N PHE A 191 -1.22 21.38 2.26
CA PHE A 191 -2.32 20.42 2.12
C PHE A 191 -3.27 20.86 1.00
N ALA A 192 -3.71 22.12 0.95
CA ALA A 192 -4.60 22.60 -0.12
C ALA A 192 -4.02 22.43 -1.54
N GLN A 193 -2.70 22.46 -1.68
CA GLN A 193 -2.01 22.29 -2.96
C GLN A 193 -1.73 20.84 -3.33
N THR A 194 -1.64 19.92 -2.36
CA THR A 194 -1.11 18.56 -2.57
C THR A 194 -2.02 17.43 -2.11
N ASN A 195 -2.99 17.74 -1.25
CA ASN A 195 -3.80 16.83 -0.44
C ASN A 195 -3.01 15.85 0.44
N ILE A 196 -1.69 16.04 0.58
CA ILE A 196 -0.84 15.20 1.43
C ILE A 196 -1.01 15.65 2.88
N ILE A 197 -1.42 14.72 3.74
CA ILE A 197 -1.58 15.05 5.16
C ILE A 197 -0.20 15.34 5.79
N PRO A 198 -0.05 16.44 6.53
CA PRO A 198 1.23 16.75 7.16
C PRO A 198 1.69 15.65 8.14
N PRO A 199 3.00 15.39 8.26
CA PRO A 199 3.51 14.44 9.26
C PRO A 199 3.36 14.99 10.70
N LEU A 200 3.17 16.30 10.85
CA LEU A 200 2.90 16.95 12.13
C LEU A 200 1.41 16.81 12.48
N ARG A 201 1.07 15.96 13.45
CA ARG A 201 -0.32 15.63 13.80
C ARG A 201 -1.14 16.82 14.27
N GLU A 202 -0.52 17.77 14.95
CA GLU A 202 -1.16 19.01 15.41
C GLU A 202 -1.64 19.88 14.25
N ALA A 203 -1.13 19.65 13.03
CA ALA A 203 -1.62 20.34 11.84
C ALA A 203 -2.94 19.76 11.32
N TRP A 204 -3.35 18.55 11.72
CA TRP A 204 -4.56 17.87 11.22
C TRP A 204 -5.86 18.61 11.56
N ASP A 205 -5.83 19.45 12.59
CA ASP A 205 -6.97 20.30 12.98
C ASP A 205 -7.03 21.63 12.20
N LEU A 206 -6.08 21.89 11.30
CA LEU A 206 -6.06 23.13 10.51
C LEU A 206 -7.31 23.24 9.62
N PRO A 207 -7.85 24.46 9.43
CA PRO A 207 -9.06 24.67 8.63
C PRO A 207 -9.00 24.07 7.22
N GLN A 208 -7.82 24.13 6.59
CA GLN A 208 -7.61 23.59 5.23
C GLN A 208 -7.78 22.07 5.17
N ILE A 209 -7.42 21.34 6.22
CA ILE A 209 -7.56 19.88 6.29
C ILE A 209 -9.00 19.48 6.61
N GLN A 210 -9.71 20.36 7.33
CA GLN A 210 -11.12 20.19 7.69
C GLN A 210 -12.08 20.66 6.60
N ALA A 211 -11.57 21.32 5.56
CA ALA A 211 -12.38 21.89 4.48
C ALA A 211 -13.00 20.79 3.60
N PRO A 212 -14.23 21.02 3.09
CA PRO A 212 -14.82 20.14 2.08
C PRO A 212 -14.11 20.30 0.74
N ASP A 213 -13.92 19.19 0.03
CA ASP A 213 -13.33 19.18 -1.30
C ASP A 213 -14.39 19.00 -2.38
N ARG A 214 -14.53 19.97 -3.30
CA ARG A 214 -15.56 19.96 -4.35
C ARG A 214 -15.39 18.81 -5.33
N PHE A 215 -14.15 18.42 -5.63
CA PHE A 215 -13.90 17.32 -6.55
C PHE A 215 -14.41 16.01 -5.95
N PHE A 216 -14.14 15.79 -4.66
CA PHE A 216 -14.62 14.65 -3.89
C PHE A 216 -16.02 14.85 -3.29
N SER A 217 -16.94 15.42 -4.05
CA SER A 217 -18.37 15.54 -3.67
C SER A 217 -18.60 16.29 -2.34
N ASN A 218 -17.78 17.32 -2.09
CA ASN A 218 -17.75 18.10 -0.85
C ASN A 218 -17.40 17.29 0.41
N GLN A 219 -16.80 16.11 0.25
CA GLN A 219 -16.28 15.32 1.35
C GLN A 219 -15.08 16.03 1.99
N ARG A 220 -14.94 15.90 3.31
CA ARG A 220 -13.75 16.37 4.05
C ARG A 220 -12.64 15.32 3.98
N ILE A 221 -11.98 15.23 2.83
CA ILE A 221 -10.99 14.18 2.56
C ILE A 221 -9.77 14.25 3.50
N GLY A 222 -9.33 15.45 3.89
CA GLY A 222 -8.22 15.64 4.83
C GLY A 222 -8.54 15.06 6.20
N ARG A 223 -9.74 15.34 6.71
CA ARG A 223 -10.26 14.75 7.95
C ARG A 223 -10.34 13.23 7.88
N LEU A 224 -10.90 12.67 6.81
CA LEU A 224 -10.98 11.21 6.62
C LEU A 224 -9.58 10.57 6.67
N MET A 225 -8.62 11.14 5.94
CA MET A 225 -7.24 10.64 5.90
C MET A 225 -6.57 10.76 7.27
N ALA A 226 -6.75 11.87 7.98
CA ALA A 226 -6.23 12.07 9.33
C ALA A 226 -6.81 11.06 10.35
N GLU A 227 -8.10 10.72 10.25
CA GLU A 227 -8.74 9.71 11.10
C GLU A 227 -8.20 8.28 10.84
N LEU A 228 -7.82 7.97 9.59
CA LEU A 228 -7.24 6.68 9.20
C LEU A 228 -5.74 6.58 9.49
N ALA A 229 -5.01 7.70 9.47
CA ALA A 229 -3.55 7.71 9.57
C ALA A 229 -2.99 6.97 10.81
N PRO A 230 -3.57 7.07 12.03
CA PRO A 230 -3.12 6.31 13.19
C PRO A 230 -3.21 4.78 13.03
N GLN A 231 -4.03 4.29 12.10
CA GLN A 231 -4.22 2.86 11.84
C GLN A 231 -3.30 2.32 10.74
N ALA A 232 -2.51 3.20 10.10
CA ALA A 232 -1.58 2.81 9.05
C ALA A 232 -0.63 1.72 9.55
N PRO A 233 -0.45 0.62 8.78
CA PRO A 233 0.43 -0.46 9.18
C PRO A 233 1.90 0.01 9.15
N PRO A 234 2.77 -0.50 10.05
CA PRO A 234 4.20 -0.25 9.93
C PRO A 234 4.75 -0.91 8.66
N ARG A 235 5.70 -0.22 8.01
CA ARG A 235 6.53 -0.76 6.93
C ARG A 235 7.98 -0.74 7.37
N TYR A 236 8.56 -1.91 7.59
CA TYR A 236 9.96 -2.03 8.01
C TYR A 236 10.89 -2.05 6.78
N VAL A 237 11.70 -1.00 6.66
CA VAL A 237 12.56 -0.78 5.50
C VAL A 237 14.01 -1.12 5.84
N THR A 238 14.64 -1.93 5.00
CA THR A 238 16.04 -2.32 5.04
C THR A 238 16.68 -2.10 3.65
N PRO A 239 18.01 -2.18 3.52
CA PRO A 239 18.67 -2.18 2.20
C PRO A 239 18.18 -3.28 1.25
N TYR A 240 17.53 -4.32 1.78
CA TYR A 240 17.03 -5.46 1.03
C TYR A 240 15.53 -5.39 0.70
N THR A 241 14.81 -4.37 1.17
CA THR A 241 13.36 -4.24 0.95
C THR A 241 13.01 -4.23 -0.53
N SER A 242 13.75 -3.51 -1.37
CA SER A 242 13.52 -3.48 -2.83
C SER A 242 13.66 -4.88 -3.44
N GLN A 243 14.73 -5.59 -3.09
CA GLN A 243 14.99 -6.94 -3.61
C GLN A 243 13.95 -7.97 -3.13
N ALA A 244 13.52 -7.88 -1.86
CA ALA A 244 12.43 -8.72 -1.34
C ALA A 244 11.11 -8.44 -2.10
N GLY A 245 10.81 -7.18 -2.38
CA GLY A 245 9.66 -6.78 -3.20
C GLY A 245 9.74 -7.33 -4.63
N THR A 246 10.92 -7.26 -5.27
CA THR A 246 11.15 -7.90 -6.58
C THR A 246 10.89 -9.40 -6.53
N LYS A 247 11.38 -10.09 -5.50
CA LYS A 247 11.16 -11.53 -5.32
C LYS A 247 9.70 -11.89 -5.07
N LEU A 248 8.96 -11.09 -4.32
CA LEU A 248 7.50 -11.23 -4.21
C LEU A 248 6.85 -11.10 -5.60
N ASN A 249 7.23 -10.10 -6.38
CA ASN A 249 6.64 -9.86 -7.69
C ASN A 249 6.93 -11.00 -8.67
N GLU A 250 8.14 -11.57 -8.65
CA GLU A 250 8.47 -12.78 -9.41
C GLU A 250 7.56 -13.97 -9.02
N VAL A 251 7.33 -14.19 -7.72
CA VAL A 251 6.42 -15.24 -7.23
C VAL A 251 5.01 -15.00 -7.75
N PHE A 252 4.51 -13.77 -7.68
CA PHE A 252 3.19 -13.41 -8.18
C PHE A 252 3.08 -13.66 -9.69
N LEU A 253 4.05 -13.21 -10.50
CA LEU A 253 4.03 -13.39 -11.96
C LEU A 253 4.09 -14.88 -12.34
N ASN A 254 4.91 -15.67 -11.67
CA ASN A 254 4.97 -17.12 -11.89
C ASN A 254 3.62 -17.78 -11.55
N ALA A 255 3.00 -17.39 -10.43
CA ALA A 255 1.69 -17.89 -10.04
C ALA A 255 0.59 -17.45 -11.02
N ALA A 256 0.67 -16.22 -11.54
CA ALA A 256 -0.22 -15.70 -12.57
C ALA A 256 -0.18 -16.56 -13.85
N LEU A 257 1.02 -16.83 -14.38
CA LEU A 257 1.19 -17.70 -15.56
C LEU A 257 0.69 -19.13 -15.30
N ARG A 258 0.94 -19.65 -14.09
CA ARG A 258 0.44 -20.98 -13.70
C ARG A 258 -1.10 -21.00 -13.64
N TYR A 259 -1.71 -19.97 -13.09
CA TYR A 259 -3.16 -19.84 -12.99
C TYR A 259 -3.81 -19.78 -14.38
N GLU A 260 -3.23 -19.03 -15.33
CA GLU A 260 -3.75 -18.95 -16.70
C GLU A 260 -3.71 -20.29 -17.42
N SER A 261 -2.65 -21.08 -17.22
CA SER A 261 -2.50 -22.38 -17.87
C SER A 261 -3.34 -23.49 -17.23
N SER A 262 -3.56 -23.45 -15.92
CA SER A 262 -4.08 -24.60 -15.14
C SER A 262 -5.25 -24.29 -14.21
N GLY A 263 -5.72 -23.03 -14.17
CA GLY A 263 -6.71 -22.54 -13.22
C GLY A 263 -6.24 -22.67 -11.76
N GLU A 264 -7.19 -22.89 -10.84
CA GLU A 264 -6.89 -23.04 -9.41
C GLU A 264 -6.27 -24.40 -9.01
N ARG A 265 -6.08 -25.33 -9.95
CA ARG A 265 -5.61 -26.68 -9.59
C ARG A 265 -4.14 -26.66 -9.15
N GLY A 266 -3.89 -26.90 -7.87
CA GLY A 266 -2.53 -26.97 -7.29
C GLY A 266 -1.80 -25.63 -7.28
N ILE A 267 -2.51 -24.51 -7.48
CA ILE A 267 -1.91 -23.18 -7.49
C ILE A 267 -1.38 -22.79 -6.10
N GLU A 268 -2.04 -23.23 -5.04
CA GLU A 268 -1.65 -22.92 -3.67
C GLU A 268 -0.27 -23.52 -3.33
N ASP A 269 -0.09 -24.82 -3.59
CA ASP A 269 1.19 -25.51 -3.41
C ASP A 269 2.29 -24.88 -4.27
N TYR A 270 1.93 -24.49 -5.50
CA TYR A 270 2.85 -23.80 -6.40
C TYR A 270 3.30 -22.44 -5.83
N ILE A 271 2.37 -21.61 -5.35
CA ILE A 271 2.69 -20.32 -4.71
C ILE A 271 3.58 -20.56 -3.48
N ARG A 272 3.23 -21.51 -2.61
CA ARG A 272 4.02 -21.84 -1.41
C ARG A 272 5.44 -22.27 -1.75
N SER A 273 5.61 -23.07 -2.81
CA SER A 273 6.91 -23.50 -3.33
C SER A 273 7.71 -22.33 -3.90
N GLU A 274 7.13 -21.52 -4.78
CA GLU A 274 7.80 -20.36 -5.37
C GLU A 274 8.21 -19.33 -4.30
N TYR A 275 7.32 -19.08 -3.34
CA TYR A 275 7.61 -18.18 -2.23
C TYR A 275 8.74 -18.72 -1.33
N GLN A 276 8.79 -20.03 -1.08
CA GLN A 276 9.90 -20.63 -0.33
C GLN A 276 11.24 -20.44 -1.05
N LYS A 277 11.28 -20.62 -2.38
CA LYS A 277 12.49 -20.37 -3.17
C LYS A 277 12.95 -18.91 -3.08
N ALA A 278 11.99 -17.98 -3.12
CA ALA A 278 12.25 -16.55 -2.95
C ALA A 278 12.81 -16.24 -1.55
N ALA A 279 12.21 -16.78 -0.49
CA ALA A 279 12.65 -16.59 0.88
C ALA A 279 14.05 -17.19 1.12
N ASP A 280 14.31 -18.41 0.62
CA ASP A 280 15.64 -19.04 0.70
C ASP A 280 16.71 -18.24 -0.04
N TYR A 281 16.36 -17.66 -1.20
CA TYR A 281 17.24 -16.74 -1.91
C TYR A 281 17.55 -15.50 -1.08
N MET A 282 16.52 -14.86 -0.52
CA MET A 282 16.69 -13.66 0.31
C MET A 282 17.53 -13.95 1.55
N ARG A 283 17.33 -15.09 2.22
CA ARG A 283 18.15 -15.51 3.36
C ARG A 283 19.63 -15.58 2.97
N ARG A 284 19.96 -16.26 1.87
CA ARG A 284 21.35 -16.33 1.37
C ARG A 284 21.94 -14.96 1.05
N VAL A 285 21.14 -14.02 0.54
CA VAL A 285 21.61 -12.66 0.22
C VAL A 285 21.85 -11.85 1.51
N VAL A 286 20.92 -11.91 2.47
CA VAL A 286 21.02 -11.20 3.75
C VAL A 286 22.20 -11.73 4.58
N ASP A 287 22.39 -13.05 4.63
CA ASP A 287 23.48 -13.70 5.41
C ASP A 287 24.88 -13.38 4.87
N ARG A 288 24.99 -13.03 3.59
CA ARG A 288 26.25 -12.60 2.97
C ARG A 288 26.63 -11.17 3.36
N ASN A 289 25.73 -10.41 3.98
CA ASN A 289 26.00 -9.03 4.35
C ASN A 289 26.92 -8.94 5.58
N ALA A 290 28.07 -8.31 5.41
CA ALA A 290 28.99 -8.00 6.50
C ALA A 290 28.38 -7.01 7.53
N PHE A 291 27.49 -6.10 7.11
CA PHE A 291 26.90 -5.08 7.98
C PHE A 291 25.98 -5.65 9.09
N PHE A 292 25.37 -6.82 8.86
CA PHE A 292 24.56 -7.50 9.88
C PHE A 292 25.38 -8.45 10.79
N LYS A 293 26.63 -8.75 10.42
CA LYS A 293 27.55 -9.54 11.26
C LYS A 293 28.22 -8.70 12.35
N ASP A 294 28.45 -7.41 12.09
CA ASP A 294 29.11 -6.51 13.05
C ASP A 294 28.19 -6.01 14.17
N SER A 295 26.86 -6.01 13.98
CA SER A 295 25.89 -5.57 14.99
C SER A 295 25.62 -6.62 16.08
N SER A 296 25.70 -7.91 15.76
CA SER A 296 25.58 -9.00 16.74
C SER A 296 26.84 -9.17 17.60
N ASN A 297 28.00 -8.76 17.10
CA ASN A 297 29.26 -8.85 17.84
C ASN A 297 29.47 -7.71 18.86
N LYS A 298 28.64 -6.65 18.80
CA LYS A 298 28.71 -5.50 19.73
C LYS A 298 27.78 -5.62 20.93
N SER A 299 26.84 -6.56 20.95
CA SER A 299 25.94 -6.80 22.08
C SER A 299 26.40 -7.93 23.02
N GLY A 300 27.53 -8.59 22.74
CA GLY A 300 28.02 -9.75 23.49
C GLY A 300 29.29 -9.56 24.32
N GLY A 301 29.82 -8.33 24.48
CA GLY A 301 31.11 -8.10 25.14
C GLY A 301 31.11 -6.85 26.01
N GLY A 302 30.53 -6.95 27.21
CA GLY A 302 30.42 -5.82 28.14
C GLY A 302 30.36 -6.21 29.61
N GLU A 303 31.00 -7.32 30.01
CA GLU A 303 31.31 -7.56 31.42
C GLU A 303 32.84 -7.52 31.61
N GLY A 304 33.29 -6.68 32.55
CA GLY A 304 34.64 -6.78 33.12
C GLY A 304 35.57 -5.59 32.85
N ARG A 305 35.44 -4.53 33.65
CA ARG A 305 36.53 -4.02 34.51
C ARG A 305 36.07 -2.77 35.27
N ALA A 306 35.59 -2.99 36.49
CA ALA A 306 35.66 -1.97 37.53
C ALA A 306 37.15 -1.74 37.86
N LYS A 307 37.65 -0.53 37.59
CA LYS A 307 38.92 -0.08 38.16
C LYS A 307 38.64 0.46 39.56
N GLU A 308 39.24 -0.20 40.54
CA GLU A 308 39.39 0.29 41.90
C GLU A 308 40.03 1.68 41.88
N ALA A 309 39.38 2.61 42.58
CA ALA A 309 39.96 3.87 43.01
C ALA A 309 40.29 3.75 44.49
N ARG A 310 41.53 4.09 44.87
CA ARG A 310 41.93 4.70 46.16
C ARG A 310 43.47 4.81 46.27
N PRO A 311 43.99 5.65 47.16
CA PRO A 311 43.42 6.87 47.75
C PRO A 311 44.00 8.14 47.12
#